data_AF-A0A319DSG3-F1
#
_entry.id   AF-A0A319DSG3-F1
#
_cell.length_a   1.000
_cell.length_b   1.000
_cell.length_c   1.000
_cell.angle_alpha   90.00
_cell.angle_beta   90.00
_cell.angle_gamma   90.00
#
_symmetry.space_group_name_H-M   'P 1'
#
loop_
_entity.id
_entity.type
_entity.pdbx_description
1 polymer ?
#
loop_
_entity_poly.entity_id
_entity_poly.type
_entity_poly.pdbx_seq_one_letter_code
_entity_poly.pdbx_strand_id
1 'polypeptide(L)'
;PAALIPHKPNIWTPPPIPPTSDLYHPTDPDNLEMRFEFSLLDHIHISTPLFHVNRESRAVANAWAACAQNNLSVHQIPTNHTQTTPVQNQAMVYARQFNPHTDILYTTPTNILDLIVGPFDRLDQPDLNGKGARLEFELRYLAISEEVIWMDPGVVGEVLDMGVMPEVLFVVLGRQPEWVEGGEGVGVQRWWGVQGEGMGWFGWDGERGVFELRGRKGKGDGNGDGEEGKLYKRLKEVCDGIAKVLTDWRKRRFEVRLVGAVRR
;
A
#
# COMPACT_ATOMS: atom_id res chain seq x y z
N PRO A 1 3.53 10.27 -9.89
CA PRO A 1 4.26 9.90 -8.65
C PRO A 1 3.45 8.91 -7.82
N ALA A 2 4.11 7.93 -7.22
CA ALA A 2 3.45 6.93 -6.36
C ALA A 2 2.86 7.60 -5.11
N ALA A 3 1.67 7.17 -4.69
CA ALA A 3 1.10 7.51 -3.41
C ALA A 3 1.31 6.38 -2.40
N LEU A 4 1.53 6.73 -1.15
CA LEU A 4 1.54 5.85 0.01
C LEU A 4 0.16 5.89 0.65
N ILE A 5 -0.51 4.74 0.80
CA ILE A 5 -1.88 4.65 1.32
C ILE A 5 -1.96 3.59 2.42
N PRO A 6 -2.60 3.87 3.56
CA PRO A 6 -2.69 2.91 4.66
C PRO A 6 -3.59 1.74 4.28
N HIS A 7 -3.17 0.53 4.66
CA HIS A 7 -4.04 -0.62 4.72
C HIS A 7 -5.22 -0.37 5.68
N LYS A 8 -6.40 -0.88 5.33
CA LYS A 8 -7.61 -0.81 6.15
C LYS A 8 -8.18 -2.22 6.34
N PRO A 9 -8.83 -2.50 7.48
CA PRO A 9 -9.53 -3.77 7.64
C PRO A 9 -10.72 -3.88 6.67
N ASN A 10 -11.25 -5.10 6.51
CA ASN A 10 -12.45 -5.40 5.72
C ASN A 10 -12.36 -5.06 4.22
N ILE A 11 -11.15 -5.17 3.63
CA ILE A 11 -10.94 -4.95 2.19
C ILE A 11 -11.15 -6.23 1.36
N TRP A 12 -11.09 -7.40 1.99
CA TRP A 12 -11.24 -8.68 1.31
C TRP A 12 -12.70 -8.95 0.94
N THR A 13 -12.93 -9.22 -0.35
CA THR A 13 -14.26 -9.55 -0.88
C THR A 13 -14.24 -10.88 -1.63
N PRO A 14 -15.34 -11.66 -1.59
CA PRO A 14 -15.44 -12.97 -2.25
C PRO A 14 -16.32 -12.96 -3.52
N PRO A 15 -16.05 -12.18 -4.58
CA PRO A 15 -16.90 -12.20 -5.77
C PRO A 15 -16.99 -13.60 -6.40
N PRO A 16 -18.15 -13.94 -6.98
CA PRO A 16 -18.29 -15.18 -7.74
C PRO A 16 -17.46 -15.12 -9.02
N ILE A 17 -16.82 -16.24 -9.36
CA ILE A 17 -16.09 -16.44 -10.60
C ILE A 17 -17.10 -16.67 -11.72
N PRO A 18 -17.11 -15.83 -12.78
CA PRO A 18 -18.05 -16.00 -13.89
C PRO A 18 -17.78 -17.30 -14.68
N PRO A 19 -18.80 -18.01 -15.19
CA PRO A 19 -18.62 -19.22 -16.00
C PRO A 19 -17.79 -19.04 -17.29
N THR A 20 -17.63 -17.80 -17.74
CA THR A 20 -16.80 -17.43 -18.89
C THR A 20 -15.33 -17.24 -18.55
N SER A 21 -14.96 -17.26 -17.28
CA SER A 21 -13.58 -17.10 -16.82
C SER A 21 -12.81 -18.40 -16.98
N ASP A 22 -11.54 -18.33 -17.38
CA ASP A 22 -10.62 -19.46 -17.40
C ASP A 22 -10.36 -20.04 -15.99
N LEU A 23 -10.67 -19.24 -14.96
CA LEU A 23 -10.58 -19.65 -13.55
C LEU A 23 -11.83 -20.38 -13.06
N TYR A 24 -12.88 -20.49 -13.87
CA TYR A 24 -14.11 -21.19 -13.48
C TYR A 24 -13.94 -22.71 -13.58
N HIS A 25 -14.34 -23.43 -12.54
CA HIS A 25 -14.34 -24.89 -12.55
C HIS A 25 -15.76 -25.42 -12.38
N PRO A 26 -16.33 -26.11 -13.39
CA PRO A 26 -17.70 -26.63 -13.31
C PRO A 26 -17.93 -27.63 -12.16
N THR A 27 -16.86 -28.23 -11.64
CA THR A 27 -16.90 -29.19 -10.52
C THR A 27 -16.69 -28.55 -9.16
N ASP A 28 -16.31 -27.27 -9.10
CA ASP A 28 -16.19 -26.50 -7.88
C ASP A 28 -17.58 -25.93 -7.53
N PRO A 29 -18.22 -26.33 -6.42
CA PRO A 29 -19.56 -25.86 -6.10
C PRO A 29 -19.59 -24.39 -5.66
N ASP A 30 -18.47 -23.82 -5.22
CA ASP A 30 -18.40 -22.47 -4.68
C ASP A 30 -18.01 -21.47 -5.77
N ASN A 31 -17.00 -21.80 -6.58
CA ASN A 31 -16.46 -20.92 -7.63
C ASN A 31 -16.33 -19.46 -7.14
N LEU A 32 -15.69 -19.28 -5.98
CA LEU A 32 -15.44 -17.97 -5.38
C LEU A 32 -13.98 -17.58 -5.56
N GLU A 33 -13.75 -16.28 -5.73
CA GLU A 33 -12.42 -15.69 -5.69
C GLU A 33 -12.36 -14.67 -4.57
N MET A 34 -11.42 -14.85 -3.65
CA MET A 34 -11.09 -13.92 -2.60
C MET A 34 -10.13 -12.86 -3.15
N ARG A 35 -10.63 -11.64 -3.27
CA ARG A 35 -9.91 -10.49 -3.85
C ARG A 35 -9.70 -9.40 -2.83
N PHE A 36 -8.54 -8.78 -2.88
CA PHE A 36 -8.26 -7.53 -2.17
C PHE A 36 -8.88 -6.36 -2.96
N GLU A 37 -9.99 -5.80 -2.48
CA GLU A 37 -10.75 -4.77 -3.21
C GLU A 37 -10.12 -3.38 -3.01
N PHE A 38 -9.16 -3.04 -3.87
CA PHE A 38 -8.46 -1.75 -3.82
C PHE A 38 -9.38 -0.52 -3.89
N SER A 39 -10.59 -0.65 -4.45
CA SER A 39 -11.56 0.45 -4.50
C SER A 39 -12.15 0.82 -3.12
N LEU A 40 -11.99 -0.05 -2.11
CA LEU A 40 -12.37 0.22 -0.71
C LEU A 40 -11.29 1.00 0.07
N LEU A 41 -10.09 1.17 -0.50
CA LEU A 41 -9.09 2.07 0.06
C LEU A 41 -9.53 3.52 -0.10
N ASP A 42 -9.05 4.37 0.79
CA ASP A 42 -9.31 5.80 0.67
C ASP A 42 -8.65 6.35 -0.61
N HIS A 43 -9.36 7.26 -1.27
CA HIS A 43 -8.87 7.93 -2.47
C HIS A 43 -7.73 8.90 -2.11
N ILE A 44 -6.88 9.19 -3.07
CA ILE A 44 -5.72 10.07 -2.89
C ILE A 44 -6.08 11.47 -3.35
N HIS A 45 -5.99 12.45 -2.45
CA HIS A 45 -6.20 13.86 -2.77
C HIS A 45 -5.12 14.36 -3.74
N ILE A 46 -5.54 14.87 -4.89
CA ILE A 46 -4.70 15.57 -5.85
C ILE A 46 -4.83 17.07 -5.59
N SER A 47 -3.76 17.66 -5.06
CA SER A 47 -3.69 19.11 -4.86
C SER A 47 -3.73 19.80 -6.22
N THR A 48 -4.81 20.54 -6.48
CA THR A 48 -4.94 21.40 -7.66
C THR A 48 -5.04 22.86 -7.20
N PRO A 49 -4.22 23.78 -7.75
CA PRO A 49 -4.26 25.19 -7.40
C PRO A 49 -5.45 25.88 -8.09
N LEU A 50 -6.68 25.56 -7.69
CA LEU A 50 -7.89 26.19 -8.26
C LEU A 50 -8.41 27.37 -7.44
N PHE A 51 -7.69 27.77 -6.39
CA PHE A 51 -8.15 28.78 -5.44
C PHE A 51 -8.29 30.20 -6.03
N HIS A 52 -7.78 30.46 -7.23
CA HIS A 52 -7.87 31.77 -7.90
C HIS A 52 -8.27 31.71 -9.39
N VAL A 53 -8.87 30.62 -9.85
CA VAL A 53 -9.26 30.53 -11.27
C VAL A 53 -10.69 30.98 -11.50
N ASN A 54 -10.95 31.64 -12.64
CA ASN A 54 -12.29 32.05 -13.03
C ASN A 54 -13.21 30.83 -13.28
N ARG A 55 -14.53 31.09 -13.41
CA ARG A 55 -15.55 30.04 -13.58
C ARG A 55 -15.28 29.16 -14.81
N GLU A 56 -14.80 29.75 -15.90
CA GLU A 56 -14.50 29.03 -17.15
C GLU A 56 -13.31 28.07 -16.98
N SER A 57 -12.24 28.53 -16.35
CA SER A 57 -11.06 27.70 -16.06
C SER A 57 -11.42 26.54 -15.12
N ARG A 58 -12.31 26.78 -14.15
CA ARG A 58 -12.84 25.72 -13.27
C ARG A 58 -13.67 24.71 -14.05
N ALA A 59 -14.50 25.16 -15.00
CA ALA A 59 -15.29 24.27 -15.86
C ALA A 59 -14.37 23.40 -16.73
N VAL A 60 -13.31 23.97 -17.30
CA VAL A 60 -12.29 23.23 -18.07
C VAL A 60 -11.55 22.23 -17.17
N ALA A 61 -11.13 22.62 -15.96
CA ALA A 61 -10.47 21.72 -15.02
C ALA A 61 -11.37 20.55 -14.61
N ASN A 62 -12.66 20.80 -14.35
CA ASN A 62 -13.64 19.75 -14.06
C ASN A 62 -13.86 18.83 -15.26
N ALA A 63 -14.00 19.38 -16.46
CA ALA A 63 -14.17 18.59 -17.69
C ALA A 63 -12.92 17.74 -17.99
N TRP A 64 -11.73 18.27 -17.76
CA TRP A 64 -10.48 17.53 -17.86
C TRP A 64 -10.43 16.41 -16.80
N ALA A 65 -10.72 16.71 -15.53
CA ALA A 65 -10.69 15.72 -14.46
C ALA A 65 -11.70 14.57 -14.70
N ALA A 66 -12.90 14.90 -15.18
CA ALA A 66 -13.94 13.93 -15.52
C ALA A 66 -13.65 13.12 -16.81
N CYS A 67 -12.60 13.47 -17.56
CA CYS A 67 -12.20 12.68 -18.72
C CYS A 67 -11.74 11.30 -18.26
N ALA A 68 -12.24 10.24 -18.92
CA ALA A 68 -11.97 8.84 -18.58
C ALA A 68 -10.46 8.48 -18.56
N GLN A 69 -9.60 9.29 -19.16
CA GLN A 69 -8.15 9.09 -19.14
C GLN A 69 -7.50 9.51 -17.80
N ASN A 70 -8.14 10.36 -17.02
CA ASN A 70 -7.54 10.96 -15.82
C ASN A 70 -7.96 10.26 -14.51
N ASN A 71 -9.01 9.43 -14.54
CA ASN A 71 -9.51 8.66 -13.39
C ASN A 71 -9.63 9.48 -12.09
N LEU A 72 -10.03 10.76 -12.21
CA LEU A 72 -10.24 11.64 -11.07
C LEU A 72 -11.73 11.72 -10.71
N SER A 73 -12.02 11.54 -9.44
CA SER A 73 -13.32 11.83 -8.83
C SER A 73 -13.28 13.21 -8.17
N VAL A 74 -14.40 13.93 -8.23
CA VAL A 74 -14.58 15.19 -7.52
C VAL A 74 -15.36 14.92 -6.24
N HIS A 75 -14.77 15.23 -5.10
CA HIS A 75 -15.42 15.08 -3.81
C HIS A 75 -15.66 16.45 -3.15
N GLN A 76 -16.76 16.57 -2.42
CA GLN A 76 -17.05 17.74 -1.60
C GLN A 76 -16.64 17.45 -0.15
N ILE A 77 -15.79 18.28 0.42
CA ILE A 77 -15.42 18.18 1.84
C ILE A 77 -16.25 19.19 2.64
N PRO A 78 -16.93 18.77 3.73
CA PRO A 78 -17.51 19.70 4.68
C PRO A 78 -16.41 20.59 5.28
N THR A 79 -16.47 21.89 5.06
CA THR A 79 -15.60 22.82 5.77
C THR A 79 -16.13 22.96 7.19
N ASN A 80 -15.44 22.38 8.17
CA ASN A 80 -15.71 22.64 9.59
C ASN A 80 -15.34 24.08 9.93
N HIS A 81 -16.22 25.01 9.57
CA HIS A 81 -16.24 26.34 10.14
C HIS A 81 -17.62 26.58 10.74
N THR A 82 -17.62 26.63 12.08
CA THR A 82 -18.55 27.39 12.90
C THR A 82 -18.62 28.83 12.37
N GLN A 83 -19.44 29.07 11.36
CA GLN A 83 -19.88 30.41 11.00
C GLN A 83 -21.17 30.35 10.21
N THR A 84 -22.18 30.94 10.83
CA THR A 84 -23.53 31.23 10.38
C THR A 84 -23.55 32.08 9.11
N THR A 85 -23.20 31.48 7.97
CA THR A 85 -23.41 32.08 6.64
C THR A 85 -23.86 31.00 5.65
N PRO A 86 -24.83 31.29 4.75
CA PRO A 86 -25.42 30.26 3.91
C PRO A 86 -24.48 29.81 2.77
N VAL A 87 -24.18 28.51 2.74
CA VAL A 87 -24.12 27.61 1.57
C VAL A 87 -23.31 28.03 0.32
N GLN A 88 -22.06 28.50 0.43
CA GLN A 88 -21.24 28.72 -0.80
C GLN A 88 -19.79 28.21 -0.82
N ASN A 89 -19.19 27.79 0.29
CA ASN A 89 -17.77 27.41 0.30
C ASN A 89 -17.54 25.95 0.74
N GLN A 90 -18.20 24.99 0.09
CA GLN A 90 -17.72 23.60 0.14
C GLN A 90 -16.45 23.50 -0.71
N ALA A 91 -15.33 23.10 -0.10
CA ALA A 91 -14.10 22.88 -0.82
C ALA A 91 -14.25 21.61 -1.68
N MET A 92 -14.20 21.78 -3.00
CA MET A 92 -14.10 20.65 -3.93
C MET A 92 -12.65 20.18 -3.98
N VAL A 93 -12.45 18.87 -3.80
CA VAL A 93 -11.15 18.22 -3.97
C VAL A 93 -11.22 17.24 -5.13
N TYR A 94 -10.12 17.14 -5.88
CA TYR A 94 -9.94 16.06 -6.85
C TYR A 94 -9.25 14.92 -6.13
N ALA A 95 -9.77 13.71 -6.28
CA ALA A 95 -9.16 12.53 -5.76
C ALA A 95 -9.03 11.48 -6.85
N ARG A 96 -8.17 10.50 -6.65
CA ARG A 96 -8.07 9.32 -7.50
C ARG A 96 -8.05 8.06 -6.67
N GLN A 97 -8.47 6.95 -7.25
CA GLN A 97 -8.35 5.65 -6.61
C GLN A 97 -6.88 5.20 -6.53
N PHE A 98 -6.66 4.25 -5.63
CA PHE A 98 -5.39 3.53 -5.52
C PHE A 98 -5.12 2.73 -6.79
N ASN A 99 -3.87 2.78 -7.28
CA ASN A 99 -3.42 1.99 -8.41
C ASN A 99 -2.38 0.95 -7.95
N PRO A 100 -2.69 -0.36 -7.94
CA PRO A 100 -1.80 -1.39 -7.41
C PRO A 100 -0.48 -1.57 -8.18
N HIS A 101 -0.37 -1.02 -9.39
CA HIS A 101 0.83 -1.09 -10.21
C HIS A 101 1.82 0.05 -9.94
N THR A 102 1.37 1.13 -9.29
CA THR A 102 2.17 2.36 -9.11
C THR A 102 2.18 2.89 -7.69
N ASP A 103 1.10 2.69 -6.94
CA ASP A 103 0.97 3.13 -5.56
C ASP A 103 1.47 2.07 -4.59
N ILE A 104 1.68 2.49 -3.34
CA ILE A 104 2.35 1.73 -2.30
C ILE A 104 1.35 1.53 -1.16
N LEU A 105 1.03 0.28 -0.85
CA LEU A 105 0.21 -0.05 0.31
C LEU A 105 1.09 0.00 1.56
N TYR A 106 0.64 0.70 2.61
CA TYR A 106 1.38 0.89 3.85
C TYR A 106 0.76 0.14 5.01
N THR A 107 1.57 -0.63 5.74
CA THR A 107 1.16 -1.36 6.94
C THR A 107 2.01 -1.00 8.15
N THR A 108 1.45 -1.25 9.32
CA THR A 108 2.03 -1.05 10.65
C THR A 108 2.08 -2.40 11.38
N PRO A 109 2.75 -2.48 12.55
CA PRO A 109 2.76 -3.72 13.33
C PRO A 109 1.36 -4.25 13.68
N THR A 110 0.39 -3.34 13.79
CA THR A 110 -0.98 -3.67 14.18
C THR A 110 -1.83 -4.27 13.06
N ASN A 111 -1.44 -4.12 11.79
CA ASN A 111 -2.29 -4.53 10.65
C ASN A 111 -1.55 -5.28 9.53
N ILE A 112 -0.24 -5.52 9.66
CA ILE A 112 0.52 -6.25 8.64
C ILE A 112 0.00 -7.69 8.45
N LEU A 113 -0.40 -8.35 9.55
CA LEU A 113 -0.94 -9.71 9.50
C LEU A 113 -2.32 -9.78 8.85
N ASP A 114 -3.08 -8.69 8.80
CA ASP A 114 -4.38 -8.64 8.12
C ASP A 114 -4.25 -8.91 6.61
N LEU A 115 -3.07 -8.69 6.04
CA LEU A 115 -2.78 -9.03 4.63
C LEU A 115 -2.84 -10.54 4.36
N ILE A 116 -2.64 -11.36 5.39
CA ILE A 116 -2.62 -12.82 5.25
C ILE A 116 -3.72 -13.50 6.04
N VAL A 117 -4.16 -12.93 7.17
CA VAL A 117 -5.26 -13.45 7.99
C VAL A 117 -6.61 -12.96 7.49
N GLY A 118 -6.70 -11.73 6.99
CA GLY A 118 -7.92 -11.11 6.50
C GLY A 118 -8.75 -11.93 5.49
N PRO A 119 -8.15 -12.62 4.49
CA PRO A 119 -8.94 -13.46 3.59
C PRO A 119 -9.57 -14.67 4.31
N PHE A 120 -8.88 -15.25 5.31
CA PHE A 120 -9.42 -16.36 6.10
C PHE A 120 -10.51 -15.88 7.07
N ASP A 121 -10.30 -14.76 7.76
CA ASP A 121 -11.33 -14.15 8.62
C ASP A 121 -12.61 -13.83 7.84
N ARG A 122 -12.47 -13.46 6.57
CA ARG A 122 -13.60 -13.23 5.68
C ARG A 122 -14.32 -14.52 5.31
N LEU A 123 -13.61 -15.61 5.06
CA LEU A 123 -14.18 -16.94 4.79
C LEU A 123 -14.91 -17.53 6.00
N ASP A 124 -14.44 -17.23 7.21
CA ASP A 124 -15.06 -17.69 8.46
C ASP A 124 -16.38 -16.96 8.80
N GLN A 125 -16.76 -15.94 8.03
CA GLN A 125 -18.03 -15.24 8.24
C GLN A 125 -19.24 -16.15 7.91
N PRO A 126 -20.39 -15.96 8.57
CA PRO A 126 -21.55 -16.85 8.44
C PRO A 126 -22.07 -17.04 7.01
N ASP A 127 -21.88 -16.06 6.12
CA ASP A 127 -22.32 -16.12 4.73
C ASP A 127 -21.41 -16.97 3.81
N LEU A 128 -20.17 -17.20 4.24
CA LEU A 128 -19.15 -17.98 3.52
C LEU A 128 -18.73 -19.25 4.24
N ASN A 129 -19.19 -19.48 5.48
CA ASN A 129 -18.80 -20.63 6.27
C ASN A 129 -18.98 -21.96 5.50
N GLY A 130 -17.90 -22.75 5.45
CA GLY A 130 -17.84 -24.02 4.74
C GLY A 130 -17.55 -23.92 3.23
N LYS A 131 -17.38 -22.72 2.68
CA LYS A 131 -17.03 -22.50 1.26
C LYS A 131 -15.52 -22.36 1.08
N GLY A 132 -15.02 -22.85 -0.06
CA GLY A 132 -13.69 -22.55 -0.56
C GLY A 132 -13.68 -21.30 -1.43
N ALA A 133 -12.57 -20.55 -1.42
CA ALA A 133 -12.31 -19.50 -2.40
C ALA A 133 -10.86 -19.55 -2.86
N ARG A 134 -10.64 -19.16 -4.12
CA ARG A 134 -9.29 -18.94 -4.67
C ARG A 134 -8.77 -17.62 -4.17
N LEU A 135 -7.53 -17.55 -3.71
CA LEU A 135 -6.93 -16.29 -3.31
C LEU A 135 -6.22 -15.64 -4.50
N GLU A 136 -6.66 -14.44 -4.88
CA GLU A 136 -5.95 -13.60 -5.84
C GLU A 136 -5.51 -12.30 -5.17
N PHE A 137 -4.20 -12.15 -5.00
CA PHE A 137 -3.62 -10.93 -4.44
C PHE A 137 -2.26 -10.65 -5.07
N GLU A 138 -2.21 -9.58 -5.85
CA GLU A 138 -0.96 -9.04 -6.40
C GLU A 138 -0.83 -7.58 -6.00
N LEU A 139 0.30 -7.27 -5.38
CA LEU A 139 0.67 -5.92 -4.99
C LEU A 139 2.10 -5.69 -5.44
N ARG A 140 2.34 -4.67 -6.25
CA ARG A 140 3.70 -4.39 -6.73
C ARG A 140 4.60 -3.82 -5.65
N TYR A 141 4.05 -2.94 -4.81
CA TYR A 141 4.80 -2.18 -3.83
C TYR A 141 4.12 -2.24 -2.46
N LEU A 142 4.85 -2.73 -1.47
CA LEU A 142 4.45 -2.75 -0.07
C LEU A 142 5.39 -1.85 0.73
N ALA A 143 4.84 -1.12 1.69
CA ALA A 143 5.59 -0.37 2.67
C ALA A 143 5.21 -0.84 4.07
N ILE A 144 6.21 -0.96 4.94
CA ILE A 144 6.03 -1.25 6.36
C ILE A 144 6.64 -0.12 7.19
N SER A 145 6.02 0.19 8.33
CA SER A 145 6.67 0.97 9.38
C SER A 145 7.96 0.30 9.83
N GLU A 146 9.02 1.08 10.14
CA GLU A 146 10.21 0.52 10.78
C GLU A 146 9.90 -0.16 12.12
N GLU A 147 8.81 0.22 12.78
CA GLU A 147 8.36 -0.43 14.02
C GLU A 147 8.11 -1.92 13.83
N VAL A 148 7.70 -2.35 12.62
CA VAL A 148 7.47 -3.78 12.29
C VAL A 148 8.78 -4.55 12.48
N ILE A 149 9.85 -4.06 11.88
CA ILE A 149 11.14 -4.75 11.93
C ILE A 149 11.77 -4.66 13.33
N TRP A 150 11.48 -3.60 14.10
CA TRP A 150 11.95 -3.50 15.48
C TRP A 150 11.22 -4.46 16.41
N MET A 151 9.89 -4.60 16.27
CA MET A 151 9.10 -5.54 17.07
C MET A 151 9.43 -6.99 16.72
N ASP A 152 9.27 -7.37 15.45
CA ASP A 152 9.55 -8.73 14.98
C ASP A 152 9.93 -8.72 13.48
N PRO A 153 11.21 -8.91 13.13
CA PRO A 153 11.64 -8.96 11.73
C PRO A 153 11.14 -10.24 11.03
N GLY A 154 10.80 -11.29 11.77
CA GLY A 154 10.33 -12.56 11.24
C GLY A 154 8.97 -12.46 10.57
N VAL A 155 8.09 -11.59 11.08
CA VAL A 155 6.72 -11.39 10.57
C VAL A 155 6.70 -11.01 9.08
N VAL A 156 7.72 -10.31 8.60
CA VAL A 156 7.83 -9.95 7.18
C VAL A 156 8.01 -11.21 6.33
N GLY A 157 8.87 -12.14 6.76
CA GLY A 157 9.06 -13.43 6.09
C GLY A 157 7.78 -14.26 6.06
N GLU A 158 7.05 -14.32 7.17
CA GLU A 158 5.77 -15.04 7.26
C GLU A 158 4.72 -14.47 6.30
N VAL A 159 4.60 -13.14 6.23
CA VAL A 159 3.68 -12.46 5.32
C VAL A 159 4.02 -12.76 3.86
N LEU A 160 5.31 -12.75 3.49
CA LEU A 160 5.74 -13.10 2.14
C LEU A 160 5.50 -14.58 1.81
N ASP A 161 5.75 -15.49 2.75
CA ASP A 161 5.61 -16.94 2.56
C ASP A 161 4.14 -17.35 2.33
N MET A 162 3.22 -16.62 2.94
CA MET A 162 1.77 -16.79 2.76
C MET A 162 1.24 -16.18 1.45
N GLY A 163 2.11 -15.70 0.57
CA GLY A 163 1.79 -15.34 -0.82
C GLY A 163 1.78 -13.84 -1.14
N VAL A 164 2.02 -12.97 -0.16
CA VAL A 164 2.14 -11.52 -0.41
C VAL A 164 3.52 -11.25 -1.01
N MET A 165 3.68 -11.17 -2.34
CA MET A 165 5.01 -11.15 -2.96
C MET A 165 5.28 -9.88 -3.81
N PRO A 166 5.52 -8.71 -3.18
CA PRO A 166 5.79 -7.48 -3.91
C PRO A 166 7.11 -7.52 -4.69
N GLU A 167 7.28 -6.58 -5.61
CA GLU A 167 8.57 -6.36 -6.28
C GLU A 167 9.53 -5.58 -5.37
N VAL A 168 8.98 -4.62 -4.61
CA VAL A 168 9.75 -3.77 -3.69
C VAL A 168 9.03 -3.65 -2.35
N LEU A 169 9.78 -3.94 -1.29
CA LEU A 169 9.41 -3.65 0.09
C LEU A 169 10.08 -2.35 0.54
N PHE A 170 9.29 -1.36 0.88
CA PHE A 170 9.75 -0.11 1.47
C PHE A 170 9.72 -0.22 3.00
N VAL A 171 10.80 0.17 3.66
CA VAL A 171 10.82 0.35 5.13
C VAL A 171 10.80 1.84 5.41
N VAL A 172 9.70 2.30 6.00
CA VAL A 172 9.44 3.73 6.28
C VAL A 172 10.04 4.11 7.63
N LEU A 173 11.10 4.91 7.58
CA LEU A 173 11.88 5.36 8.73
C LEU A 173 11.35 6.67 9.30
N GLY A 174 11.46 6.81 10.62
CA GLY A 174 11.20 8.04 11.36
C GLY A 174 9.71 8.37 11.46
N ARG A 175 9.37 9.63 11.13
CA ARG A 175 8.00 10.12 11.28
C ARG A 175 7.07 9.39 10.30
N GLN A 176 6.11 8.68 10.86
CA GLN A 176 5.09 7.97 10.09
C GLN A 176 4.04 8.94 9.51
N PRO A 177 3.40 8.59 8.38
CA PRO A 177 2.36 9.43 7.81
C PRO A 177 1.20 9.64 8.78
N GLU A 178 0.68 10.87 8.80
CA GLU A 178 -0.53 11.21 9.53
C GLU A 178 -1.74 10.97 8.62
N TRP A 179 -2.41 9.85 8.84
CA TRP A 179 -3.63 9.48 8.14
C TRP A 179 -4.83 10.22 8.72
N VAL A 180 -5.75 10.62 7.86
CA VAL A 180 -7.04 11.16 8.30
C VAL A 180 -7.92 9.98 8.65
N GLU A 181 -8.11 9.72 9.95
CA GLU A 181 -9.02 8.67 10.40
C GLU A 181 -10.48 9.04 10.05
N GLY A 182 -11.28 8.04 9.72
CA GLY A 182 -12.65 8.18 9.21
C GLY A 182 -13.64 8.80 10.19
N GLY A 183 -13.54 10.12 10.41
CA GLY A 183 -14.45 10.93 11.22
C GLY A 183 -14.97 12.19 10.52
N GLU A 184 -14.34 12.64 9.42
CA GLU A 184 -14.76 13.84 8.67
C GLU A 184 -15.06 13.56 7.18
N GLY A 185 -15.45 12.32 6.87
CA GLY A 185 -16.58 12.08 5.95
C GLY A 185 -16.36 11.99 4.44
N VAL A 186 -15.16 11.73 3.90
CA VAL A 186 -15.02 11.68 2.42
C VAL A 186 -14.22 10.51 1.86
N GLY A 187 -13.58 9.67 2.69
CA GLY A 187 -12.78 8.54 2.19
C GLY A 187 -11.63 9.01 1.28
N VAL A 188 -11.03 10.16 1.60
CA VAL A 188 -9.94 10.79 0.85
C VAL A 188 -8.77 11.06 1.79
N GLN A 189 -7.61 10.48 1.50
CA GLN A 189 -6.35 10.71 2.20
C GLN A 189 -5.55 11.82 1.54
N ARG A 190 -4.71 12.49 2.34
CA ARG A 190 -3.69 13.40 1.81
C ARG A 190 -2.63 12.62 1.04
N TRP A 191 -2.04 13.25 0.03
CA TRP A 191 -1.00 12.62 -0.75
C TRP A 191 0.32 12.52 0.05
N TRP A 192 0.64 11.31 0.47
CA TRP A 192 1.95 10.92 0.98
C TRP A 192 2.73 10.17 -0.10
N GLY A 193 4.04 10.39 -0.14
CA GLY A 193 4.96 9.59 -0.95
C GLY A 193 6.15 9.14 -0.12
N VAL A 194 7.09 8.48 -0.78
CA VAL A 194 8.33 8.02 -0.16
C VAL A 194 9.54 8.75 -0.76
N GLN A 195 10.58 8.95 0.04
CA GLN A 195 11.87 9.52 -0.38
C GLN A 195 13.02 8.76 0.28
N GLY A 196 13.97 8.23 -0.52
CA GLY A 196 15.07 7.38 -0.02
C GLY A 196 16.46 7.76 -0.55
N GLU A 197 16.65 9.01 -0.99
CA GLU A 197 17.95 9.42 -1.55
C GLU A 197 19.09 9.25 -0.53
N GLY A 198 20.12 8.50 -0.91
CA GLY A 198 21.32 8.29 -0.09
C GLY A 198 21.23 7.21 0.99
N MET A 199 20.05 6.63 1.23
CA MET A 199 19.81 5.66 2.30
C MET A 199 20.24 4.22 1.95
N GLY A 200 20.58 3.95 0.69
CA GLY A 200 20.89 2.60 0.22
C GLY A 200 19.67 1.67 0.17
N TRP A 201 19.87 0.47 -0.35
CA TRP A 201 18.84 -0.57 -0.47
C TRP A 201 19.48 -1.95 -0.59
N PHE A 202 18.74 -3.00 -0.21
CA PHE A 202 19.16 -4.38 -0.37
C PHE A 202 18.49 -4.98 -1.61
N GLY A 203 19.31 -5.47 -2.54
CA GLY A 203 18.84 -6.15 -3.74
C GLY A 203 19.03 -7.64 -3.66
N TRP A 204 17.96 -8.40 -3.91
CA TRP A 204 18.02 -9.84 -4.05
C TRP A 204 18.60 -10.24 -5.41
N ASP A 205 19.63 -11.08 -5.37
CA ASP A 205 20.16 -11.78 -6.54
C ASP A 205 19.68 -13.23 -6.50
N GLY A 206 18.67 -13.56 -7.31
CA GLY A 206 18.09 -14.90 -7.34
C GLY A 206 18.98 -15.97 -7.97
N GLU A 207 20.06 -15.61 -8.68
CA GLU A 207 21.03 -16.59 -9.18
C GLU A 207 22.00 -17.01 -8.07
N ARG A 208 22.36 -16.06 -7.21
CA ARG A 208 23.30 -16.28 -6.10
C ARG A 208 22.62 -16.64 -4.78
N GLY A 209 21.32 -16.40 -4.67
CA GLY A 209 20.55 -16.65 -3.46
C GLY A 209 20.93 -15.73 -2.29
N VAL A 210 21.33 -14.48 -2.58
CA VAL A 210 21.82 -13.55 -1.55
C VAL A 210 21.30 -12.12 -1.75
N PHE A 211 21.20 -11.38 -0.66
CA PHE A 211 21.00 -9.94 -0.68
C PHE A 211 22.31 -9.17 -0.74
N GLU A 212 22.34 -8.11 -1.55
CA GLU A 212 23.46 -7.18 -1.64
C GLU A 212 23.03 -5.76 -1.29
N LEU A 213 23.79 -5.12 -0.39
CA LEU A 213 23.61 -3.71 -0.10
C LEU A 213 24.14 -2.85 -1.26
N ARG A 214 23.30 -1.94 -1.77
CA ARG A 214 23.57 -1.08 -2.92
C ARG A 214 23.20 0.38 -2.62
N GLY A 215 23.73 1.32 -3.40
CA GLY A 215 23.28 2.72 -3.41
C GLY A 215 23.63 3.58 -2.19
N ARG A 216 24.36 3.05 -1.20
CA ARG A 216 24.80 3.80 -0.01
C ARG A 216 25.94 4.77 -0.37
N LYS A 217 25.82 6.04 0.02
CA LYS A 217 26.93 7.02 -0.04
C LYS A 217 27.61 7.10 1.32
N GLY A 218 28.70 6.36 1.54
CA GLY A 218 29.52 6.45 2.74
C GLY A 218 30.39 5.21 3.01
N LYS A 219 31.54 5.40 3.67
CA LYS A 219 32.44 4.32 4.13
C LYS A 219 31.98 3.80 5.50
N GLY A 220 30.91 3.03 5.51
CA GLY A 220 30.52 2.22 6.67
C GLY A 220 30.04 0.89 6.13
N ASP A 221 30.56 -0.21 6.64
CA ASP A 221 30.11 -1.57 6.34
C ASP A 221 28.78 -1.91 7.04
N GLY A 222 28.21 -0.97 7.79
CA GLY A 222 27.00 -1.18 8.59
C GLY A 222 27.27 -1.84 9.95
N ASN A 223 28.53 -2.11 10.30
CA ASN A 223 28.93 -2.69 11.59
C ASN A 223 29.25 -1.64 12.68
N GLY A 224 28.80 -0.40 12.52
CA GLY A 224 28.97 0.61 13.57
C GLY A 224 28.02 0.36 14.73
N ASP A 225 28.46 0.54 15.98
CA ASP A 225 27.62 0.37 17.17
C ASP A 225 26.55 1.46 17.38
N GLY A 226 26.45 2.42 16.45
CA GLY A 226 25.45 3.49 16.47
C GLY A 226 24.05 3.03 16.04
N GLU A 227 23.06 3.90 16.22
CA GLU A 227 21.65 3.64 15.84
C GLU A 227 21.50 3.20 14.37
N GLU A 228 22.27 3.80 13.47
CA GLU A 228 22.28 3.40 12.05
C GLU A 228 22.74 1.94 11.87
N GLY A 229 23.80 1.50 12.55
CA GLY A 229 24.27 0.12 12.42
C GLY A 229 23.33 -0.90 13.05
N LYS A 230 22.65 -0.54 14.15
CA LYS A 230 21.57 -1.36 14.72
C LYS A 230 20.44 -1.56 13.71
N LEU A 231 20.01 -0.49 13.03
CA LEU A 231 18.99 -0.56 11.99
C LEU A 231 19.43 -1.49 10.84
N TYR A 232 20.66 -1.36 10.33
CA TYR A 232 21.16 -2.23 9.27
C TYR A 232 21.28 -3.69 9.70
N LYS A 233 21.68 -3.95 10.94
CA LYS A 233 21.69 -5.31 11.50
C LYS A 233 20.26 -5.88 11.51
N ARG A 234 19.28 -5.08 11.94
CA ARG A 234 17.87 -5.50 11.95
C ARG A 234 17.32 -5.75 10.55
N LEU A 235 17.68 -4.91 9.58
CA LEU A 235 17.32 -5.12 8.17
C LEU A 235 17.97 -6.36 7.58
N LYS A 236 19.19 -6.69 8.01
CA LYS A 236 19.84 -7.93 7.59
C LYS A 236 19.08 -9.15 8.13
N GLU A 237 18.61 -9.12 9.37
CA GLU A 237 17.75 -10.18 9.93
C GLU A 237 16.46 -10.35 9.09
N VAL A 238 15.83 -9.24 8.67
CA VAL A 238 14.69 -9.28 7.73
C VAL A 238 15.09 -9.92 6.41
N CYS A 239 16.20 -9.46 5.80
CA CYS A 239 16.71 -9.99 4.53
C CYS A 239 17.02 -11.49 4.60
N ASP A 240 17.62 -11.95 5.69
CA ASP A 240 17.93 -13.35 5.91
C ASP A 240 16.65 -14.19 6.07
N GLY A 241 15.63 -13.66 6.78
CA GLY A 241 14.32 -14.30 6.92
C GLY A 241 13.57 -14.43 5.60
N ILE A 242 13.56 -13.38 4.78
CA ILE A 242 12.88 -13.40 3.47
C ILE A 242 13.68 -14.16 2.40
N ALA A 243 15.01 -14.29 2.51
CA ALA A 243 15.84 -14.96 1.50
C ALA A 243 15.42 -16.40 1.25
N LYS A 244 15.06 -17.14 2.30
CA LYS A 244 14.55 -18.51 2.19
C LYS A 244 13.27 -18.52 1.35
N VAL A 245 12.31 -17.67 1.68
CA VAL A 245 11.03 -17.53 0.97
C VAL A 245 11.27 -17.20 -0.50
N LEU A 246 12.12 -16.21 -0.80
CA LEU A 246 12.43 -15.82 -2.17
C LEU A 246 13.07 -16.95 -2.99
N THR A 247 13.87 -17.80 -2.33
CA THR A 247 14.47 -19.00 -2.95
C THR A 247 13.42 -20.05 -3.27
N ASP A 248 12.55 -20.36 -2.30
CA ASP A 248 11.47 -21.36 -2.44
C ASP A 248 10.49 -20.96 -3.55
N TRP A 249 10.18 -19.67 -3.64
CA TRP A 249 9.34 -19.08 -4.69
C TRP A 249 10.09 -18.80 -6.01
N ARG A 250 11.39 -19.11 -6.08
CA ARG A 250 12.28 -18.89 -7.26
C ARG A 250 12.22 -17.44 -7.78
N LYS A 251 12.07 -16.48 -6.87
CA LYS A 251 12.00 -15.05 -7.22
C LYS A 251 13.36 -14.60 -7.75
N ARG A 252 13.37 -14.03 -8.96
CA ARG A 252 14.62 -13.56 -9.60
C ARG A 252 15.10 -12.22 -9.06
N ARG A 253 14.16 -11.34 -8.67
CA ARG A 253 14.44 -9.97 -8.24
C ARG A 253 13.46 -9.57 -7.16
N PHE A 254 13.98 -8.91 -6.14
CA PHE A 254 13.25 -8.32 -5.02
C PHE A 254 14.13 -7.23 -4.41
N GLU A 255 13.53 -6.17 -3.91
CA GLU A 255 14.28 -5.08 -3.29
C GLU A 255 13.69 -4.69 -1.93
N VAL A 256 14.57 -4.45 -0.96
CA VAL A 256 14.21 -3.80 0.30
C VAL A 256 14.82 -2.39 0.29
N ARG A 257 13.98 -1.36 0.29
CA ARG A 257 14.41 0.04 0.20
C ARG A 257 14.10 0.81 1.46
N LEU A 258 15.09 1.54 1.96
CA LEU A 258 14.90 2.47 3.08
C LEU A 258 14.40 3.82 2.58
N VAL A 259 13.34 4.33 3.20
CA VAL A 259 12.71 5.59 2.80
C VAL A 259 12.15 6.35 4.01
N GLY A 260 12.04 7.67 3.90
CA GLY A 260 11.17 8.47 4.76
C GLY A 260 9.83 8.74 4.08
N ALA A 261 8.77 8.89 4.88
CA ALA A 261 7.49 9.38 4.40
C ALA A 261 7.53 10.91 4.18
N VAL A 262 7.03 11.38 3.05
CA VAL A 262 6.99 12.81 2.71
C VAL A 262 5.61 13.23 2.22
N ARG A 263 5.17 14.40 2.68
CA ARG A 263 3.94 15.01 2.18
C ARG A 263 4.19 15.66 0.82
N ARG A 264 3.30 15.43 -0.15
CA ARG A 264 3.35 16.02 -1.49
C ARG A 264 2.39 17.20 -1.62
#